data_AF-A0AAU8FPI0-F1
#
_entry.id   AF-A0AAU8FPI0-F1
#
_cell.length_a   1.000
_cell.length_b   1.000
_cell.length_c   1.000
_cell.angle_alpha   90.00
_cell.angle_beta   90.00
_cell.angle_gamma   90.00
#
_symmetry.space_group_name_H-M   'P 1'
#
loop_
_entity.id
_entity.type
_entity.pdbx_description
1 polymer ?
#
loop_
_entity_poly.entity_id
_entity_poly.type
_entity_poly.pdbx_seq_one_letter_code
_entity_poly.pdbx_strand_id
1 'polypeptide(L)' 'MSSFTQQVKGNWNELKGKFKQQYADLTDDDLLYEEGKEDELLGKIQKKIGKTRAEIESEVDSWSR' A
#
# COMPACT_ATOMS: atom_id res chain seq x y z
N MET A 1 9.07 10.39 8.68
CA MET A 1 8.56 9.61 7.53
C MET A 1 8.10 8.27 8.07
N SER A 2 6.90 7.80 7.73
CA SER A 2 6.47 6.47 8.20
C SER A 2 7.17 5.37 7.42
N SER A 3 7.27 4.17 8.01
CA SER A 3 7.87 2.99 7.37
C SER A 3 7.23 2.73 6.00
N PHE A 4 5.91 2.86 5.91
CA PHE A 4 5.16 2.73 4.67
C PHE A 4 5.65 3.66 3.56
N THR A 5 5.87 4.95 3.84
CA THR A 5 6.40 5.90 2.84
C THR A 5 7.74 5.42 2.26
N GLN A 6 8.62 4.88 3.10
CA GLN A 6 9.93 4.39 2.66
C GLN A 6 9.80 3.10 1.82
N GLN A 7 8.94 2.18 2.24
CA GLN A 7 8.69 0.92 1.55
C GLN A 7 8.00 1.13 0.20
N VAL A 8 7.02 2.04 0.13
CA VAL A 8 6.38 2.41 -1.13
C VAL A 8 7.40 3.05 -2.07
N LYS A 9 8.20 4.01 -1.61
CA LYS A 9 9.20 4.67 -2.48
C LYS A 9 10.21 3.71 -3.11
N GLY A 10 10.65 2.68 -2.38
CA GLY A 10 11.65 1.71 -2.87
C GLY A 10 11.06 0.49 -3.57
N ASN A 11 9.98 -0.07 -3.01
CA ASN A 11 9.50 -1.43 -3.30
C ASN A 11 8.05 -1.47 -3.78
N TRP A 12 7.46 -0.36 -4.23
CA TRP A 12 6.04 -0.30 -4.57
C TRP A 12 5.59 -1.38 -5.56
N ASN A 13 6.38 -1.68 -6.58
CA ASN A 13 6.00 -2.67 -7.60
C ASN A 13 5.79 -4.07 -7.00
N GLU A 14 6.60 -4.47 -6.03
CA GLU A 14 6.44 -5.75 -5.33
C GLU A 14 5.26 -5.71 -4.36
N LEU A 15 5.15 -4.62 -3.58
CA LEU A 15 4.04 -4.42 -2.64
C LEU A 15 2.70 -4.42 -3.36
N LYS A 16 2.60 -3.75 -4.51
CA LYS A 16 1.43 -3.73 -5.38
C LYS A 16 1.02 -5.15 -5.78
N GLY A 17 1.98 -5.99 -6.17
CA GLY A 17 1.72 -7.41 -6.47
C GLY A 17 1.13 -8.15 -5.26
N LYS A 18 1.72 -7.98 -4.08
CA LYS A 18 1.24 -8.59 -2.83
C LYS A 18 -0.16 -8.09 -2.43
N PHE A 19 -0.42 -6.79 -2.57
CA PHE A 19 -1.74 -6.20 -2.35
C PHE A 19 -2.80 -6.83 -3.26
N LYS A 20 -2.53 -6.98 -4.56
CA LYS A 20 -3.48 -7.63 -5.50
C LYS A 20 -3.71 -9.11 -5.19
N GLN A 21 -2.69 -9.81 -4.70
CA GLN A 21 -2.81 -11.22 -4.32
C GLN A 21 -3.63 -11.39 -3.03
N GLN A 22 -3.41 -10.52 -2.05
CA GLN A 22 -4.08 -10.57 -0.76
C GLN A 22 -5.52 -10.03 -0.82
N TYR A 23 -5.76 -9.03 -1.66
CA TYR A 23 -7.03 -8.33 -1.78
C TYR A 23 -7.53 -8.36 -3.23
N ALA A 24 -8.51 -9.21 -3.49
CA ALA A 24 -9.14 -9.31 -4.81
C ALA A 24 -9.86 -8.01 -5.23
N ASP A 25 -10.25 -7.17 -4.27
CA ASP A 25 -10.94 -5.90 -4.52
C ASP A 25 -10.01 -4.77 -4.98
N LEU A 26 -8.69 -4.95 -4.84
CA LEU A 26 -7.71 -3.94 -5.25
C LEU A 26 -7.35 -4.12 -6.72
N THR A 27 -7.50 -3.04 -7.47
CA THR A 27 -7.14 -2.99 -8.90
C THR A 27 -5.81 -2.25 -9.13
N ASP A 28 -5.31 -2.32 -10.36
CA ASP A 28 -4.10 -1.60 -10.75
C ASP A 28 -4.23 -0.08 -10.61
N ASP A 29 -5.44 0.46 -10.79
CA ASP A 29 -5.76 1.88 -10.69
C ASP A 29 -5.83 2.36 -9.23
N ASP A 30 -6.33 1.50 -8.33
CA ASP A 30 -6.37 1.77 -6.88
C ASP A 30 -4.95 1.80 -6.29
N LEU A 31 -4.07 0.99 -6.87
CA LEU A 31 -2.65 0.85 -6.52
C LEU A 31 -1.73 1.70 -7.41
N LEU A 32 -2.28 2.70 -8.08
CA LEU A 32 -1.49 3.66 -8.83
C LEU A 32 -0.77 4.60 -7.86
N TYR A 33 0.55 4.45 -7.77
CA TYR A 33 1.41 5.30 -6.96
C TYR A 33 2.04 6.40 -7.82
N GLU A 34 2.00 7.63 -7.30
CA GLU A 34 2.74 8.76 -7.82
C GLU A 34 3.63 9.31 -6.69
N GLU A 35 4.88 9.64 -7.00
CA GLU A 35 5.83 10.12 -6.00
C GLU A 35 5.32 11.40 -5.31
N GLY A 36 5.33 11.41 -3.98
CA GLY A 36 4.78 12.50 -3.17
C GLY A 36 3.28 12.40 -2.89
N LYS A 37 2.60 11.36 -3.38
CA LYS A 37 1.17 11.08 -3.09
C LYS A 37 0.98 9.84 -2.23
N GLU A 38 1.90 9.55 -1.32
CA GLU A 38 1.85 8.35 -0.48
C GLU A 38 0.60 8.35 0.44
N ASP A 39 0.22 9.50 0.98
CA ASP A 39 -0.97 9.62 1.81
C ASP A 39 -2.28 9.43 1.00
N GLU A 40 -2.33 9.87 -0.26
CA GLU A 40 -3.49 9.63 -1.13
C GLU A 40 -3.62 8.15 -1.47
N LEU A 41 -2.52 7.50 -1.84
CA LEU A 41 -2.47 6.07 -2.11
C LEU A 41 -2.94 5.26 -0.90
N LEU A 42 -2.39 5.57 0.27
CA LEU A 42 -2.79 4.92 1.52
C LEU A 42 -4.27 5.13 1.81
N GLY A 43 -4.80 6.34 1.62
CA GLY A 43 -6.22 6.65 1.80
C GLY A 43 -7.13 5.89 0.84
N LYS A 44 -6.71 5.67 -0.42
CA LYS A 44 -7.43 4.83 -1.39
C LYS A 44 -7.47 3.37 -0.93
N ILE A 45 -6.32 2.82 -0.53
CA ILE A 45 -6.21 1.44 -0.07
C ILE A 45 -7.11 1.24 1.15
N GLN A 46 -7.00 2.10 2.17
CA GLN A 46 -7.85 2.08 3.37
C GLN A 46 -9.34 2.01 3.03
N LYS A 47 -9.80 2.86 2.11
CA LYS A 47 -11.22 2.89 1.70
C LYS A 47 -11.64 1.63 0.96
N LYS A 48 -10.75 1.04 0.16
CA LYS A 48 -11.04 -0.15 -0.65
C LYS A 48 -11.11 -1.42 0.18
N ILE A 49 -10.13 -1.65 1.05
CA ILE A 49 -10.06 -2.88 1.86
C ILE A 49 -10.71 -2.72 3.24
N GLY A 50 -11.15 -1.51 3.59
CA GLY A 50 -11.80 -1.20 4.87
C GLY A 50 -10.87 -1.28 6.08
N LYS A 51 -9.55 -1.21 5.89
CA LYS A 51 -8.56 -1.34 6.96
C LYS A 51 -8.02 0.00 7.44
N THR A 52 -7.53 0.01 8.66
CA THR A 52 -6.87 1.17 9.26
C THR A 52 -5.46 1.38 8.70
N ARG A 53 -4.90 2.58 8.90
CA ARG A 53 -3.50 2.91 8.55
C ARG A 53 -2.55 1.88 9.17
N ALA A 54 -2.70 1.64 10.47
CA ALA A 54 -1.81 0.77 11.22
C ALA A 54 -1.78 -0.67 10.68
N GLU A 55 -2.94 -1.21 10.26
CA GLU A 55 -3.00 -2.55 9.67
C GLU A 55 -2.25 -2.61 8.33
N ILE A 56 -2.46 -1.61 7.46
CA ILE A 56 -1.78 -1.54 6.16
C ILE A 56 -0.28 -1.38 6.35
N GLU A 57 0.14 -0.48 7.25
CA GLU A 57 1.57 -0.28 7.57
C GLU A 57 2.18 -1.57 8.12
N SER A 58 1.47 -2.29 8.99
CA SER A 58 1.94 -3.58 9.54
C SER A 58 2.06 -4.67 8.48
N GLU A 59 1.16 -4.73 7.49
CA GLU A 59 1.24 -5.70 6.40
C GLU A 59 2.41 -5.41 5.47
N VAL A 60 2.57 -4.14 5.10
CA VAL A 60 3.72 -3.70 4.29
C VAL A 60 5.02 -3.98 5.01
N ASP A 61 5.10 -3.69 6.32
CA ASP A 61 6.27 -4.02 7.13
C ASP A 61 6.52 -5.53 7.15
N SER A 62 5.47 -6.35 7.33
CA SER A 62 5.57 -7.81 7.28
C SER A 62 6.07 -8.35 5.96
N TRP A 63 5.80 -7.66 4.85
CA TRP A 63 6.23 -8.06 3.51
C TRP A 63 7.63 -7.59 3.15
N SER A 64 8.12 -6.57 3.85
CA SER A 64 9.45 -5.97 3.68
C SER A 64 10.53 -6.56 4.59
N ARG A 65 10.14 -7.50 5.47
CA ARG A 65 11.04 -8.26 6.34
C ARG A 65 11.76 -9.40 5.62
#